data_AF-A0A7G2IU00-F1
#
_entry.id   AF-A0A7G2IU00-F1
#
_cell.length_a   1.000
_cell.length_b   1.000
_cell.length_c   1.000
_cell.angle_alpha   90.00
_cell.angle_beta   90.00
_cell.angle_gamma   90.00
#
_symmetry.space_group_name_H-M   'P 1'
#
loop_
_entity.id
_entity.type
_entity.pdbx_description
1 polymer ?
#
loop_
_entity_poly.entity_id
_entity_poly.type
_entity_poly.pdbx_seq_one_letter_code
_entity_poly.pdbx_strand_id
1 'polypeptide(L)'
;MKDDYYWWDLEGTAFKGVLYDSINTYFLYDHSYADWNEFSKADPHMAYAHLTYIRFNALEQQFVDLRVIPQMLGVNNLPLVSKVKNINRYDWLKAIVDLALFRFSSLRDITFHFVNEVLELNIPDYSLNIKQFGKIIKDTHADILSNLKIIDSSGGPLRTDRNTRAHKGFCNLYTDDDEMFKNMSWIEGYGSHLEGYDLNVIYEKSRDKIYDLVVNEIQSALSSCKNIVDELYFYYRDRHEELSIKSRSGVSAHFYNYHGKKE
;
A
#
# COMPACT_ATOMS: atom_id res chain seq x y z
N MET A 1 6.77 21.65 4.96
CA MET A 1 5.72 20.74 4.43
C MET A 1 4.92 21.40 3.31
N LYS A 2 4.35 20.63 2.38
CA LYS A 2 3.40 21.13 1.37
C LYS A 2 1.98 21.02 1.91
N ASP A 3 1.11 21.95 1.53
CA ASP A 3 -0.32 21.95 1.91
C ASP A 3 -1.19 21.11 0.97
N ASP A 4 -0.56 20.35 0.07
CA ASP A 4 -1.27 19.57 -0.95
C ASP A 4 -1.91 18.31 -0.36
N TYR A 5 -3.18 18.08 -0.69
CA TYR A 5 -3.81 16.78 -0.42
C TYR A 5 -3.37 15.76 -1.47
N TYR A 6 -2.76 14.66 -1.00
CA TYR A 6 -2.35 13.57 -1.87
C TYR A 6 -3.51 12.65 -2.25
N TRP A 7 -3.80 12.59 -3.54
CA TRP A 7 -4.72 11.60 -4.14
C TRP A 7 -3.94 10.35 -4.56
N TRP A 8 -3.40 9.61 -3.58
CA TRP A 8 -2.70 8.35 -3.86
C TRP A 8 -3.68 7.20 -4.02
N ASP A 9 -3.90 6.77 -5.26
CA ASP A 9 -4.71 5.62 -5.66
C ASP A 9 -4.24 5.07 -7.00
N LEU A 10 -4.92 4.01 -7.45
CA LEU A 10 -4.68 3.36 -8.74
C LEU A 10 -5.68 3.84 -9.81
N GLU A 11 -6.28 5.02 -9.62
CA GLU A 11 -7.13 5.63 -10.64
C GLU A 11 -6.35 5.89 -11.93
N GLY A 12 -7.07 5.76 -13.04
CA GLY A 12 -6.53 5.94 -14.39
C GLY A 12 -5.66 4.78 -14.91
N THR A 13 -5.47 3.71 -14.15
CA THR A 13 -4.76 2.50 -14.65
C THR A 13 -5.64 1.69 -15.59
N ALA A 14 -5.06 1.16 -16.67
CA ALA A 14 -5.80 0.33 -17.62
C ALA A 14 -6.34 -0.95 -16.96
N PHE A 15 -5.58 -1.48 -16.00
CA PHE A 15 -5.98 -2.64 -15.19
C PHE A 15 -7.30 -2.42 -14.45
N LYS A 16 -7.48 -1.25 -13.81
CA LYS A 16 -8.74 -0.92 -13.12
C LYS A 16 -9.91 -0.94 -14.09
N GLY A 17 -9.75 -0.34 -15.27
CA GLY A 17 -10.78 -0.34 -16.31
C GLY A 17 -11.21 -1.76 -16.71
N VAL A 18 -10.26 -2.61 -17.10
CA VAL A 18 -10.57 -3.98 -17.55
C VAL A 18 -11.18 -4.83 -16.44
N LEU A 19 -10.73 -4.66 -15.19
CA LEU A 19 -11.26 -5.40 -14.05
C LEU A 19 -12.71 -5.04 -13.78
N TYR A 20 -13.05 -3.75 -13.80
CA TYR A 20 -14.43 -3.27 -13.60
C TYR A 20 -15.34 -3.73 -14.75
N ASP A 21 -14.88 -3.65 -15.99
CA ASP A 21 -15.61 -4.14 -17.16
C ASP A 21 -15.86 -5.65 -17.12
N SER A 22 -14.92 -6.40 -16.55
CA SER A 22 -15.06 -7.84 -16.31
C SER A 22 -16.13 -8.11 -15.26
N ILE A 23 -15.99 -7.53 -14.06
CA ILE A 23 -16.80 -7.89 -12.89
C ILE A 23 -18.18 -7.24 -12.86
N ASN A 24 -18.42 -6.15 -13.61
CA ASN A 24 -19.72 -5.46 -13.61
C ASN A 24 -20.88 -6.38 -14.00
N THR A 25 -20.65 -7.32 -14.92
CA THR A 25 -21.66 -8.32 -15.30
C THR A 25 -22.06 -9.22 -14.12
N TYR A 26 -21.16 -9.45 -13.17
CA TYR A 26 -21.50 -10.16 -11.96
C TYR A 26 -22.37 -9.31 -11.03
N PHE A 27 -22.02 -8.04 -10.80
CA PHE A 27 -22.76 -7.18 -9.86
C PHE A 27 -24.15 -6.74 -10.33
N LEU A 28 -24.39 -6.72 -11.65
CA LEU A 28 -25.62 -6.17 -12.23
C LEU A 28 -26.71 -7.21 -12.54
N TYR A 29 -26.43 -8.50 -12.36
CA TYR A 29 -27.36 -9.59 -12.70
C TYR A 29 -27.64 -10.49 -11.50
N ASP A 30 -28.86 -11.01 -11.43
CA ASP A 30 -29.21 -12.05 -10.47
C ASP A 30 -28.62 -13.39 -10.94
N HIS A 31 -27.84 -14.03 -10.06
CA HIS A 31 -27.21 -15.32 -10.34
C HIS A 31 -27.91 -16.45 -9.57
N SER A 32 -28.13 -17.57 -10.25
CA SER A 32 -28.83 -18.73 -9.67
C SER A 32 -27.91 -19.73 -8.97
N TYR A 33 -26.62 -19.42 -8.78
CA TYR A 33 -25.63 -20.33 -8.22
C TYR A 33 -25.93 -20.62 -6.74
N ALA A 34 -25.89 -21.89 -6.34
CA ALA A 34 -26.11 -22.28 -4.94
C ALA A 34 -24.87 -22.01 -4.07
N ASP A 35 -23.66 -22.17 -4.63
CA ASP A 35 -22.40 -21.96 -3.92
C ASP A 35 -21.25 -21.55 -4.86
N TRP A 36 -20.07 -21.30 -4.26
CA TRP A 36 -18.86 -20.93 -4.98
C TRP A 36 -18.35 -22.01 -5.95
N ASN A 37 -18.54 -23.29 -5.62
CA ASN A 37 -18.08 -24.38 -6.47
C ASN A 37 -18.91 -24.49 -7.74
N GLU A 38 -20.22 -24.25 -7.65
CA GLU A 38 -21.09 -24.15 -8.82
C GLU A 38 -20.72 -22.94 -9.67
N PHE A 39 -20.60 -21.77 -9.04
CA PHE A 39 -20.24 -20.52 -9.71
C PHE A 39 -18.91 -20.62 -10.48
N SER A 40 -17.84 -21.05 -9.81
CA SER A 40 -16.51 -21.13 -10.41
C SER A 40 -16.40 -22.15 -11.56
N LYS A 41 -17.26 -23.17 -11.58
CA LYS A 41 -17.33 -24.13 -12.69
C LYS A 41 -18.16 -23.60 -13.86
N ALA A 42 -19.26 -22.92 -13.57
CA ALA A 42 -20.13 -22.36 -14.60
C ALA A 42 -19.47 -21.16 -15.30
N ASP A 43 -18.95 -20.22 -14.52
CA ASP A 43 -18.37 -18.96 -15.00
C ASP A 43 -16.96 -18.72 -14.42
N PRO A 44 -15.95 -19.51 -14.83
CA PRO A 44 -14.60 -19.44 -14.26
C PRO A 44 -13.92 -18.08 -14.45
N HIS A 45 -14.15 -17.41 -15.58
CA HIS A 45 -13.66 -16.05 -15.83
C HIS A 45 -14.23 -15.01 -14.84
N MET A 46 -15.52 -15.11 -14.48
CA MET A 46 -16.13 -14.24 -13.46
C MET A 46 -15.59 -14.55 -12.07
N ALA A 47 -15.35 -15.82 -11.75
CA ALA A 47 -14.74 -16.20 -10.48
C ALA A 47 -13.32 -15.63 -10.36
N TYR A 48 -12.52 -15.72 -11.43
CA TYR A 48 -11.19 -15.11 -11.52
C TYR A 48 -11.25 -13.58 -11.39
N ALA A 49 -12.19 -12.92 -12.09
CA ALA A 49 -12.42 -11.48 -11.97
C ALA A 49 -12.79 -11.08 -10.54
N HIS A 50 -13.63 -11.87 -9.86
CA HIS A 50 -14.09 -11.59 -8.50
C HIS A 50 -12.95 -11.69 -7.49
N LEU A 51 -12.15 -12.75 -7.55
CA LEU A 51 -10.98 -12.91 -6.67
C LEU A 51 -9.94 -11.80 -6.93
N THR A 52 -9.69 -11.48 -8.20
CA THR A 52 -8.80 -10.38 -8.59
C THR A 52 -9.32 -9.04 -8.08
N TYR A 53 -10.63 -8.78 -8.18
CA TYR A 53 -11.27 -7.56 -7.69
C TYR A 53 -11.07 -7.37 -6.18
N ILE A 54 -11.27 -8.42 -5.39
CA ILE A 54 -11.05 -8.35 -3.93
C ILE A 54 -9.60 -7.95 -3.62
N ARG A 55 -8.63 -8.55 -4.30
CA ARG A 55 -7.20 -8.25 -4.11
C ARG A 55 -6.85 -6.84 -4.58
N PHE A 56 -7.34 -6.43 -5.73
CA PHE A 56 -7.11 -5.09 -6.28
C PHE A 56 -7.71 -4.00 -5.39
N ASN A 57 -8.94 -4.19 -4.92
CA ASN A 57 -9.59 -3.24 -4.00
C ASN A 57 -8.83 -3.12 -2.68
N ALA A 58 -8.36 -4.25 -2.12
CA ALA A 58 -7.53 -4.23 -0.92
C ALA A 58 -6.19 -3.49 -1.14
N LEU A 59 -5.59 -3.63 -2.32
CA LEU A 59 -4.36 -2.95 -2.73
C LEU A 59 -4.56 -1.44 -2.88
N GLU A 60 -5.60 -1.02 -3.59
CA GLU A 60 -5.96 0.40 -3.73
C GLU A 60 -6.20 1.05 -2.36
N GLN A 61 -6.91 0.35 -1.45
CA GLN A 61 -7.14 0.84 -0.10
C GLN A 61 -5.84 1.06 0.69
N GLN A 62 -4.76 0.30 0.44
CA GLN A 62 -3.48 0.54 1.12
C GLN A 62 -2.91 1.92 0.80
N PHE A 63 -3.06 2.40 -0.44
CA PHE A 63 -2.62 3.76 -0.82
C PHE A 63 -3.52 4.84 -0.24
N VAL A 64 -4.83 4.58 -0.17
CA VAL A 64 -5.78 5.48 0.51
C VAL A 64 -5.44 5.63 2.00
N ASP A 65 -5.15 4.51 2.67
CA ASP A 65 -4.82 4.48 4.09
C ASP A 65 -3.50 5.19 4.42
N LEU A 66 -2.58 5.29 3.46
CA LEU A 66 -1.31 6.00 3.62
C LEU A 66 -1.48 7.53 3.64
N ARG A 67 -2.59 8.06 3.10
CA ARG A 67 -2.88 9.52 3.03
C ARG A 67 -2.99 10.17 4.40
N VAL A 68 -3.33 9.40 5.44
CA VAL A 68 -3.43 9.90 6.82
C VAL A 68 -2.06 10.29 7.40
N ILE A 69 -0.97 9.69 6.92
CA ILE A 69 0.36 9.93 7.48
C ILE A 69 0.81 11.40 7.30
N PRO A 70 0.78 11.98 6.08
CA PRO A 70 0.99 13.42 5.89
C PRO A 70 0.05 14.30 6.72
N GLN A 71 -1.23 13.91 6.85
CA GLN A 71 -2.22 14.67 7.62
C GLN A 71 -1.88 14.71 9.12
N MET A 72 -1.43 13.59 9.68
CA MET A 72 -0.97 13.52 11.07
C MET A 72 0.28 14.37 11.29
N LEU A 73 1.20 14.38 10.34
CA LEU A 73 2.38 15.27 10.39
C LEU A 73 1.94 16.75 10.34
N GLY A 74 0.89 17.08 9.59
CA GLY A 74 0.34 18.43 9.46
C GLY A 74 -0.42 18.98 10.68
N VAL A 75 -0.46 18.26 11.80
CA VAL A 75 -1.08 18.77 13.04
C VAL A 75 -0.23 19.92 13.62
N ASN A 76 -0.84 21.10 13.68
CA ASN A 76 -0.17 22.32 14.17
C ASN A 76 -0.23 22.50 15.70
N ASN A 77 -1.24 21.93 16.35
CA ASN A 77 -1.48 22.14 17.78
C ASN A 77 -0.93 20.97 18.60
N LEU A 78 0.32 21.11 19.07
CA LEU A 78 0.98 20.15 19.95
C LEU A 78 1.42 20.79 21.27
N PRO A 79 1.35 20.07 22.41
CA PRO A 79 0.89 18.68 22.57
C PRO A 79 -0.62 18.48 22.29
N LEU A 80 -1.00 17.29 21.83
CA LEU A 80 -2.42 16.96 21.61
C LEU A 80 -3.13 16.75 22.95
N VAL A 81 -4.22 17.48 23.15
CA VAL A 81 -5.02 17.38 24.38
C VAL A 81 -5.81 16.07 24.40
N SER A 82 -5.76 15.36 25.53
CA SER A 82 -6.47 14.10 25.74
C SER A 82 -7.09 14.04 27.13
N LYS A 83 -8.14 13.24 27.30
CA LYS A 83 -8.84 13.05 28.60
C LYS A 83 -7.98 12.33 29.65
N VAL A 84 -6.97 11.56 29.22
CA VAL A 84 -6.13 10.75 30.11
C VAL A 84 -4.79 11.44 30.35
N LYS A 85 -4.05 11.69 29.27
CA LYS A 85 -2.76 12.38 29.28
C LYS A 85 -2.50 12.94 27.89
N ASN A 86 -2.09 14.20 27.83
CA ASN A 86 -1.74 14.84 26.56
C ASN A 86 -0.63 14.06 25.85
N ILE A 87 -0.72 13.97 24.53
CA ILE A 87 0.29 13.32 23.69
C ILE A 87 1.31 14.38 23.33
N ASN A 88 2.55 14.19 23.80
CA ASN A 88 3.63 15.13 23.53
C ASN A 88 4.19 15.00 22.10
N ARG A 89 5.00 15.98 21.68
CA ARG A 89 5.64 16.01 20.35
C ARG A 89 6.41 14.72 20.02
N TYR A 90 7.14 14.18 20.98
CA TYR A 90 7.91 12.94 20.83
C TYR A 90 7.00 11.73 20.57
N ASP A 91 6.02 11.52 21.43
CA ASP A 91 5.07 10.40 21.33
C ASP A 91 4.22 10.50 20.06
N TRP A 92 3.90 11.72 19.62
CA TRP A 92 3.21 11.98 18.37
C TRP A 92 4.02 11.54 17.14
N LEU A 93 5.26 12.03 16.99
CA LEU A 93 6.12 11.64 15.85
C LEU A 93 6.40 10.15 15.83
N LYS A 94 6.68 9.57 17.00
CA LYS A 94 6.92 8.14 17.15
C LYS A 94 5.71 7.32 16.69
N ALA A 95 4.50 7.70 17.10
CA ALA A 95 3.27 7.01 16.70
C ALA A 95 3.05 7.08 15.17
N ILE A 96 3.37 8.21 14.54
CA ILE A 96 3.30 8.38 13.09
C ILE A 96 4.27 7.44 12.38
N VAL A 97 5.53 7.38 12.81
CA VAL A 97 6.56 6.50 12.21
C VAL A 97 6.17 5.03 12.37
N ASP A 98 5.71 4.62 13.55
CA ASP A 98 5.28 3.24 13.81
C ASP A 98 4.07 2.87 12.93
N LEU A 99 3.10 3.77 12.76
CA LEU A 99 1.96 3.57 11.85
C LEU A 99 2.40 3.49 10.37
N ALA A 100 3.28 4.39 9.93
CA ALA A 100 3.79 4.39 8.55
C ALA A 100 4.48 3.06 8.23
N LEU A 101 5.32 2.54 9.13
CA LEU A 101 6.00 1.26 8.96
C LEU A 101 5.04 0.07 8.88
N PHE A 102 3.98 0.09 9.69
CA PHE A 102 2.91 -0.91 9.59
C PHE A 102 2.23 -0.86 8.23
N ARG A 103 1.89 0.34 7.73
CA ARG A 103 1.23 0.52 6.43
C ARG A 103 2.12 0.11 5.25
N PHE A 104 3.42 0.43 5.25
CA PHE A 104 4.35 -0.05 4.21
C PHE A 104 4.45 -1.58 4.19
N SER A 105 4.47 -2.22 5.37
CA SER A 105 4.50 -3.69 5.46
C SER A 105 3.22 -4.31 4.87
N SER A 106 2.07 -3.73 5.21
CA SER A 106 0.77 -4.14 4.66
C SER A 106 0.68 -3.94 3.15
N LEU A 107 1.13 -2.79 2.64
CA LEU A 107 1.20 -2.50 1.19
C LEU A 107 1.99 -3.58 0.45
N ARG A 108 3.17 -3.94 0.97
CA ARG A 108 3.99 -5.02 0.39
C ARG A 108 3.23 -6.33 0.35
N ASP A 109 2.70 -6.79 1.48
CA ASP A 109 2.08 -8.11 1.59
C ASP A 109 0.84 -8.20 0.68
N ILE A 110 0.01 -7.16 0.64
CA ILE A 110 -1.17 -7.10 -0.24
C ILE A 110 -0.78 -7.05 -1.72
N THR A 111 0.29 -6.32 -2.08
CA THR A 111 0.82 -6.34 -3.45
C THR A 111 1.25 -7.74 -3.85
N PHE A 112 1.92 -8.46 -2.96
CA PHE A 112 2.33 -9.85 -3.22
C PHE A 112 1.13 -10.76 -3.44
N HIS A 113 0.10 -10.66 -2.60
CA HIS A 113 -1.13 -11.43 -2.79
C HIS A 113 -1.81 -11.11 -4.12
N PHE A 114 -1.85 -9.83 -4.50
CA PHE A 114 -2.44 -9.42 -5.77
C PHE A 114 -1.68 -10.02 -6.97
N VAL A 115 -0.35 -9.94 -7.02
CA VAL A 115 0.43 -10.56 -8.10
C VAL A 115 0.27 -12.09 -8.11
N ASN A 116 0.28 -12.73 -6.94
CA ASN A 116 0.10 -14.18 -6.81
C ASN A 116 -1.27 -14.64 -7.33
N GLU A 117 -2.31 -13.84 -7.09
CA GLU A 117 -3.68 -14.08 -7.57
C GLU A 117 -3.77 -13.90 -9.09
N VAL A 118 -3.34 -12.74 -9.61
CA VAL A 118 -3.49 -12.44 -11.04
C VAL A 118 -2.69 -13.42 -11.89
N LEU A 119 -1.46 -13.76 -11.52
CA LEU A 119 -0.63 -14.70 -12.25
C LEU A 119 -0.91 -16.19 -11.92
N GLU A 120 -1.90 -16.47 -11.06
CA GLU A 120 -2.27 -17.82 -10.60
C GLU A 120 -1.06 -18.67 -10.14
N LEU A 121 -0.09 -18.05 -9.45
CA LEU A 121 1.18 -18.72 -9.11
C LEU A 121 1.03 -19.78 -8.00
N ASN A 122 -0.10 -19.78 -7.30
CA ASN A 122 -0.43 -20.73 -6.24
C ASN A 122 0.64 -20.82 -5.14
N ILE A 123 1.34 -19.71 -4.85
CA ILE A 123 2.28 -19.64 -3.73
C ILE A 123 1.46 -19.60 -2.43
N PRO A 124 1.68 -20.54 -1.48
CA PRO A 124 0.98 -20.51 -0.21
C PRO A 124 1.33 -19.28 0.62
N ASP A 125 0.36 -18.70 1.31
CA ASP A 125 0.48 -17.47 2.12
C ASP A 125 1.70 -17.48 3.05
N TYR A 126 1.93 -18.58 3.77
CA TYR A 126 3.05 -18.71 4.72
C TYR A 126 4.44 -18.64 4.07
N SER A 127 4.50 -18.77 2.73
CA SER A 127 5.75 -18.77 1.95
C SER A 127 5.81 -17.62 0.93
N LEU A 128 4.79 -16.76 0.91
CA LEU A 128 4.68 -15.66 -0.04
C LEU A 128 5.67 -14.54 0.33
N ASN A 129 6.79 -14.48 -0.39
CA ASN A 129 7.82 -13.48 -0.19
C ASN A 129 8.62 -13.22 -1.47
N ILE A 130 9.38 -12.12 -1.49
CA ILE A 130 10.14 -11.68 -2.67
C ILE A 130 11.14 -12.73 -3.19
N LYS A 131 11.70 -13.58 -2.32
CA LYS A 131 12.63 -14.65 -2.73
C LYS A 131 11.89 -15.73 -3.52
N GLN A 132 10.64 -16.02 -3.17
CA GLN A 132 9.84 -17.02 -3.87
C GLN A 132 9.41 -16.50 -5.25
N PHE A 133 8.99 -15.23 -5.35
CA PHE A 133 8.78 -14.59 -6.65
C PHE A 133 10.04 -14.62 -7.51
N GLY A 134 11.20 -14.33 -6.93
CA GLY A 134 12.50 -14.38 -7.61
C GLY A 134 12.91 -15.77 -8.11
N LYS A 135 12.24 -16.85 -7.69
CA LYS A 135 12.44 -18.20 -8.24
C LYS A 135 11.44 -18.52 -9.34
N ILE A 136 10.21 -18.05 -9.23
CA ILE A 136 9.10 -18.47 -10.10
C ILE A 136 8.97 -17.56 -11.33
N ILE A 137 9.00 -16.24 -11.14
CA ILE A 137 8.65 -15.28 -12.19
C ILE A 137 9.86 -14.53 -12.76
N LYS A 138 11.08 -14.89 -12.36
CA LYS A 138 12.31 -14.17 -12.74
C LYS A 138 12.51 -14.10 -14.25
N ASP A 139 12.27 -15.21 -14.95
CA ASP A 139 12.54 -15.31 -16.38
C ASP A 139 11.31 -14.99 -17.23
N THR A 140 10.10 -15.01 -16.64
CA THR A 140 8.83 -14.80 -17.34
C THR A 140 8.22 -13.41 -17.12
N HIS A 141 8.48 -12.78 -15.96
CA HIS A 141 7.92 -11.48 -15.59
C HIS A 141 8.97 -10.64 -14.84
N ALA A 142 10.11 -10.41 -15.49
CA ALA A 142 11.25 -9.72 -14.87
C ALA A 142 10.91 -8.30 -14.40
N ASP A 143 10.09 -7.57 -15.16
CA ASP A 143 9.69 -6.19 -14.84
C ASP A 143 8.74 -6.13 -13.63
N ILE A 144 7.79 -7.08 -13.53
CA ILE A 144 6.96 -7.25 -12.32
C ILE A 144 7.85 -7.53 -11.11
N LEU A 145 8.81 -8.46 -11.24
CA LEU A 145 9.74 -8.78 -10.16
C LEU A 145 10.61 -7.58 -9.75
N SER A 146 11.05 -6.77 -10.70
CA SER A 146 11.83 -5.56 -10.43
C SER A 146 11.03 -4.55 -9.59
N ASN A 147 9.79 -4.29 -9.98
CA ASN A 147 8.90 -3.39 -9.24
C ASN A 147 8.48 -3.97 -7.88
N LEU A 148 8.29 -5.29 -7.76
CA LEU A 148 8.03 -5.94 -6.47
C LEU A 148 9.17 -5.76 -5.48
N LYS A 149 10.43 -5.73 -5.94
CA LYS A 149 11.60 -5.46 -5.08
C LYS A 149 11.60 -4.02 -4.55
N ILE A 150 11.14 -3.06 -5.34
CA ILE A 150 10.99 -1.66 -4.91
C ILE A 150 9.92 -1.56 -3.83
N ILE A 151 8.79 -2.26 -4.00
CA ILE A 151 7.73 -2.29 -2.99
C ILE A 151 8.20 -3.03 -1.73
N ASP A 152 8.93 -4.13 -1.85
CA ASP A 152 9.52 -4.86 -0.71
C ASP A 152 10.50 -3.99 0.10
N SER A 153 11.25 -3.13 -0.59
CA SER A 153 12.20 -2.22 0.07
C SER A 153 11.54 -0.98 0.66
N SER A 154 10.28 -0.67 0.31
CA SER A 154 9.56 0.54 0.76
C SER A 154 9.49 0.70 2.28
N GLY A 155 9.64 1.94 2.75
CA GLY A 155 9.84 2.28 4.16
C GLY A 155 11.22 1.85 4.70
N GLY A 156 12.16 1.52 3.83
CA GLY A 156 13.50 1.03 4.18
C GLY A 156 14.29 1.95 5.13
N PRO A 157 14.33 3.27 4.87
CA PRO A 157 14.98 4.23 5.78
C PRO A 157 14.38 4.19 7.20
N LEU A 158 13.05 4.26 7.31
CA LEU A 158 12.33 4.20 8.59
C LEU A 158 12.54 2.87 9.31
N ARG A 159 12.60 1.77 8.55
CA ARG A 159 12.77 0.42 9.09
C ARG A 159 14.16 0.22 9.67
N THR A 160 15.17 0.80 9.03
CA THR A 160 16.57 0.75 9.48
C THR A 160 16.73 1.50 10.80
N ASP A 161 16.10 2.68 10.93
CA ASP A 161 16.07 3.42 12.18
C ASP A 161 15.35 2.65 13.30
N ARG A 162 14.14 2.14 13.01
CA ARG A 162 13.38 1.29 13.96
C ARG A 162 14.18 0.05 14.40
N ASN A 163 14.86 -0.64 13.48
CA ASN A 163 15.67 -1.80 13.84
C ASN A 163 16.86 -1.39 14.73
N THR A 164 17.47 -0.24 14.45
CA THR A 164 18.50 0.34 15.32
C THR A 164 17.95 0.60 16.72
N ARG A 165 16.73 1.15 16.83
CA ARG A 165 16.01 1.30 18.11
C ARG A 165 15.76 -0.03 18.80
N ALA A 166 15.25 -1.04 18.10
CA ALA A 166 14.93 -2.34 18.69
C ALA A 166 16.19 -3.06 19.21
N HIS A 167 17.32 -2.92 18.51
CA HIS A 167 18.56 -3.62 18.86
C HIS A 167 19.47 -2.83 19.81
N LYS A 168 19.48 -1.50 19.74
CA LYS A 168 20.39 -0.64 20.52
C LYS A 168 19.67 0.19 21.59
N GLY A 169 18.35 0.19 21.63
CA GLY A 169 17.55 1.01 22.54
C GLY A 169 17.50 2.50 22.19
N PHE A 170 18.17 2.92 21.11
CA PHE A 170 18.27 4.33 20.69
C PHE A 170 17.27 4.62 19.58
N CYS A 171 16.31 5.51 19.83
CA CYS A 171 15.45 6.06 18.79
C CYS A 171 16.14 7.30 18.25
N ASN A 172 16.13 7.53 16.94
CA ASN A 172 16.44 8.85 16.40
C ASN A 172 15.28 9.24 15.50
N LEU A 173 14.34 10.03 16.02
CA LEU A 173 13.26 10.60 15.22
C LEU A 173 13.78 11.69 14.27
N TYR A 174 14.97 11.53 13.69
CA TYR A 174 15.64 12.49 12.81
C TYR A 174 15.90 13.86 13.46
N THR A 175 16.00 13.91 14.78
CA THR A 175 16.26 15.16 15.54
C THR A 175 17.75 15.43 15.73
N ASP A 176 18.60 14.41 15.52
CA ASP A 176 20.06 14.45 15.75
C ASP A 176 20.46 14.52 17.25
N ASP A 177 19.48 14.70 18.16
CA ASP A 177 19.62 14.82 19.61
C ASP A 177 18.46 14.16 20.40
N ASP A 178 17.97 12.99 19.93
CA ASP A 178 16.69 12.38 20.35
C ASP A 178 16.45 12.31 21.87
N GLU A 179 17.48 11.98 22.66
CA GLU A 179 17.37 11.92 24.12
C GLU A 179 16.99 13.28 24.72
N MET A 180 17.57 14.37 24.22
CA MET A 180 17.23 15.71 24.67
C MET A 180 15.82 16.09 24.20
N PHE A 181 15.50 15.81 22.93
CA PHE A 181 14.18 16.07 22.37
C PHE A 181 13.06 15.35 23.13
N LYS A 182 13.28 14.08 23.51
CA LYS A 182 12.39 13.26 24.31
C LYS A 182 12.18 13.85 25.71
N ASN A 183 13.27 14.18 26.40
CA ASN A 183 13.20 14.77 27.75
C ASN A 183 12.45 16.11 27.74
N MET A 184 12.75 16.97 26.77
CA MET A 184 12.09 18.26 26.61
C MET A 184 10.61 18.12 26.25
N SER A 185 10.26 17.18 25.36
CA SER A 185 8.86 16.84 25.04
C SER A 185 8.09 16.34 26.26
N TRP A 186 8.73 15.65 27.21
CA TRP A 186 8.05 15.16 28.41
C TRP A 186 7.73 16.27 29.41
N ILE A 187 8.57 17.30 29.49
CA ILE A 187 8.38 18.42 30.42
C ILE A 187 7.53 19.56 29.82
N GLU A 188 7.22 19.53 28.53
CA GLU A 188 6.41 20.54 27.83
C GLU A 188 5.02 20.70 28.47
N GLY A 189 4.45 19.61 29.00
CA GLY A 189 3.15 19.63 29.70
C GLY A 189 3.16 20.37 31.03
N TYR A 190 4.34 20.67 31.59
CA TYR A 190 4.52 21.42 32.84
C TYR A 190 4.92 22.88 32.61
N GLY A 191 4.92 23.36 31.36
CA GLY A 191 5.31 24.74 31.00
C GLY A 191 6.80 25.05 31.20
N SER A 192 7.62 24.02 31.40
CA SER A 192 9.07 24.15 31.58
C SER A 192 9.77 24.28 30.24
N HIS A 193 10.76 25.17 30.16
CA HIS A 193 11.62 25.35 28.99
C HIS A 193 13.08 25.35 29.43
N LEU A 194 13.98 24.92 28.55
CA LEU A 194 15.41 25.05 28.74
C LEU A 194 15.91 26.21 27.89
N GLU A 195 16.61 27.16 28.52
CA GLU A 195 17.23 28.27 27.79
C GLU A 195 18.18 27.74 26.71
N GLY A 196 18.00 28.22 25.48
CA GLY A 196 18.80 27.81 24.31
C GLY A 196 18.32 26.53 23.61
N TYR A 197 17.27 25.86 24.10
CA TYR A 197 16.69 24.69 23.44
C TYR A 197 15.27 24.97 22.92
N ASP A 198 15.15 25.15 21.61
CA ASP A 198 13.85 25.37 20.96
C ASP A 198 13.23 24.03 20.52
N LEU A 199 12.36 23.51 21.37
CA LEU A 199 11.64 22.26 21.14
C LEU A 199 10.77 22.31 19.86
N ASN A 200 10.18 23.47 19.55
CA ASN A 200 9.31 23.62 18.38
C ASN A 200 10.13 23.53 17.10
N VAL A 201 11.26 24.25 17.04
CA VAL A 201 12.15 24.22 15.87
C VAL A 201 12.71 22.82 15.62
N ILE A 202 13.07 22.09 16.67
CA ILE A 202 13.59 20.72 16.55
C ILE A 202 12.50 19.77 16.07
N TYR A 203 11.29 19.88 16.65
CA TYR A 203 10.12 19.13 16.20
C TYR A 203 9.81 19.38 14.72
N GLU A 204 9.76 20.65 14.29
CA GLU A 204 9.44 21.01 12.91
C GLU A 204 10.47 20.46 11.91
N LYS A 205 11.77 20.54 12.24
CA LYS A 205 12.84 19.97 11.42
C LYS A 205 12.71 18.45 11.30
N SER A 206 12.46 17.77 12.41
CA SER A 206 12.27 16.32 12.45
C SER A 206 11.03 15.89 11.66
N ARG A 207 9.90 16.56 11.91
CA ARG A 207 8.63 16.36 11.20
C ARG A 207 8.82 16.51 9.69
N ASP A 208 9.48 17.58 9.23
CA ASP A 208 9.66 17.85 7.81
C ASP A 208 10.57 16.79 7.15
N LYS A 209 11.64 16.35 7.82
CA LYS A 209 12.47 15.22 7.36
C LYS A 209 11.64 13.93 7.23
N ILE A 210 10.83 13.60 8.24
CA ILE A 210 9.97 12.39 8.23
C ILE A 210 8.93 12.49 7.10
N TYR A 211 8.33 13.67 6.94
CA TYR A 211 7.37 13.95 5.86
C TYR A 211 7.98 13.67 4.49
N ASP A 212 9.14 14.26 4.20
CA ASP A 212 9.80 14.11 2.90
C ASP A 212 10.16 12.64 2.64
N LEU A 213 10.68 11.94 3.65
CA LEU A 213 10.97 10.51 3.57
C LEU A 213 9.73 9.69 3.24
N VAL A 214 8.64 9.86 4.01
CA VAL A 214 7.41 9.11 3.83
C VAL A 214 6.80 9.37 2.45
N VAL A 215 6.68 10.63 2.05
CA VAL A 215 6.09 11.01 0.76
C VAL A 215 6.88 10.41 -0.40
N ASN A 216 8.21 10.48 -0.35
CA ASN A 216 9.06 9.92 -1.40
C ASN A 216 8.92 8.39 -1.51
N GLU A 217 8.90 7.69 -0.37
CA GLU A 217 8.70 6.24 -0.33
C GLU A 217 7.32 5.83 -0.89
N ILE A 218 6.26 6.58 -0.54
CA ILE A 218 4.91 6.32 -1.07
C ILE A 218 4.84 6.57 -2.57
N GLN A 219 5.43 7.67 -3.06
CA GLN A 219 5.44 7.97 -4.50
C GLN A 219 6.23 6.93 -5.30
N SER A 220 7.36 6.46 -4.76
CA SER A 220 8.14 5.38 -5.37
C SER A 220 7.33 4.08 -5.41
N ALA A 221 6.72 3.69 -4.30
CA ALA A 221 5.89 2.48 -4.23
C ALA A 221 4.65 2.57 -5.14
N LEU A 222 4.01 3.74 -5.23
CA LEU A 222 2.85 3.97 -6.09
C LEU A 222 3.23 3.85 -7.57
N SER A 223 4.33 4.48 -7.98
CA SER A 223 4.85 4.37 -9.34
C SER A 223 5.15 2.91 -9.71
N SER A 224 5.85 2.19 -8.85
CA SER A 224 6.13 0.77 -9.06
C SER A 224 4.87 -0.11 -9.07
N CYS A 225 3.88 0.22 -8.25
CA CYS A 225 2.60 -0.49 -8.23
C CYS A 225 1.81 -0.25 -9.51
N LYS A 226 1.79 0.99 -10.04
CA LYS A 226 1.20 1.33 -11.34
C LYS A 226 1.85 0.51 -12.47
N ASN A 227 3.18 0.45 -12.50
CA ASN A 227 3.89 -0.39 -13.46
C ASN A 227 3.49 -1.88 -13.34
N ILE A 228 3.35 -2.41 -12.12
CA ILE A 228 2.91 -3.80 -11.92
C ILE A 228 1.52 -4.03 -12.48
N VAL A 229 0.54 -3.17 -12.17
CA VAL A 229 -0.83 -3.36 -12.65
C VAL A 229 -0.91 -3.20 -14.17
N ASP A 230 -0.13 -2.30 -14.76
CA ASP A 230 -0.08 -2.10 -16.21
C ASP A 230 0.53 -3.32 -16.93
N GLU A 231 1.57 -3.95 -16.37
CA GLU A 231 2.09 -5.22 -16.90
C GLU A 231 1.09 -6.37 -16.75
N LEU A 232 0.39 -6.43 -15.61
CA LEU A 232 -0.61 -7.45 -15.34
C LEU A 232 -1.88 -7.30 -16.19
N TYR A 233 -2.12 -6.13 -16.79
CA TYR A 233 -3.29 -5.86 -17.61
C TYR A 233 -3.43 -6.88 -18.74
N PHE A 234 -2.36 -7.11 -19.50
CA PHE A 234 -2.38 -8.03 -20.63
C PHE A 234 -2.64 -9.46 -20.19
N TYR A 235 -1.96 -9.90 -19.13
CA TYR A 235 -2.14 -11.23 -18.58
C TYR A 235 -3.58 -11.45 -18.10
N TYR A 236 -4.09 -10.55 -17.26
CA TYR A 236 -5.44 -10.63 -16.73
C TYR A 236 -6.48 -10.66 -17.84
N ARG A 237 -6.36 -9.76 -18.81
CA ARG A 237 -7.28 -9.65 -19.95
C ARG A 237 -7.32 -10.96 -20.75
N ASP A 238 -6.16 -11.46 -21.14
CA ASP A 238 -6.06 -12.65 -21.99
C ASP A 238 -6.54 -13.90 -21.24
N ARG A 239 -6.21 -14.00 -19.95
CA ARG A 239 -6.64 -15.10 -19.11
C ARG A 239 -8.15 -15.08 -18.86
N HIS A 240 -8.71 -13.91 -18.59
CA HIS A 240 -10.16 -13.72 -18.44
C HIS A 240 -10.91 -14.11 -19.74
N GLU A 241 -10.41 -13.68 -20.90
CA GLU A 241 -10.96 -14.08 -22.20
C GLU A 241 -10.88 -15.60 -22.40
N GLU A 242 -9.73 -16.22 -22.13
CA GLU A 242 -9.53 -17.67 -22.26
C GLU A 242 -10.54 -18.47 -21.42
N LEU A 243 -10.69 -18.09 -20.15
CA LEU A 243 -11.62 -18.74 -19.22
C LEU A 243 -13.08 -18.56 -19.64
N SER A 244 -13.40 -17.52 -20.41
CA SER A 244 -14.79 -17.26 -20.84
C SER A 244 -15.28 -18.22 -21.93
N ILE A 245 -14.38 -18.82 -22.73
CA ILE A 245 -14.72 -19.60 -23.94
C ILE A 245 -15.67 -20.76 -23.65
N LYS A 246 -15.59 -21.34 -22.44
CA LYS A 246 -16.43 -22.47 -22.01
C LYS A 246 -17.40 -22.11 -20.89
N SER A 247 -17.50 -20.83 -20.56
CA SER A 247 -18.39 -20.35 -19.51
C SER A 247 -19.84 -20.27 -19.99
N ARG A 248 -20.77 -20.24 -19.04
CA ARG A 248 -22.20 -20.06 -19.35
C ARG A 248 -22.48 -18.64 -19.84
N SER A 249 -21.88 -17.62 -19.22
CA SER A 249 -22.16 -16.21 -19.55
C SER A 249 -21.35 -15.68 -20.74
N GLY A 250 -20.13 -16.18 -20.96
CA GLY A 250 -19.16 -15.56 -21.87
C GLY A 250 -18.72 -14.16 -21.42
N VAL A 251 -17.82 -13.53 -22.21
CA VAL A 251 -17.43 -12.13 -21.98
C VAL A 251 -18.54 -11.15 -22.35
N SER A 252 -18.60 -10.02 -21.65
CA SER A 252 -19.49 -8.92 -22.03
C SER A 252 -19.09 -8.32 -23.38
N ALA A 253 -20.07 -7.82 -24.13
CA ALA A 253 -19.80 -7.16 -25.42
C ALA A 253 -18.92 -5.91 -25.25
N HIS A 254 -19.06 -5.20 -24.13
CA HIS A 254 -18.21 -4.04 -23.81
C HIS A 254 -16.75 -4.46 -23.65
N PHE A 255 -16.49 -5.50 -22.83
CA PHE A 255 -15.16 -6.06 -22.65
C PHE A 255 -14.54 -6.47 -24.01
N TYR A 256 -15.28 -7.21 -24.83
CA TYR A 256 -14.79 -7.66 -26.12
C TYR A 256 -14.43 -6.49 -27.06
N ASN A 257 -15.28 -5.47 -27.13
CA ASN A 257 -15.08 -4.33 -28.02
C ASN A 257 -13.87 -3.46 -27.62
N TYR A 258 -13.63 -3.31 -26.32
CA TYR A 258 -12.61 -2.41 -25.79
C TYR A 258 -11.27 -3.11 -25.51
N HIS A 259 -11.32 -4.35 -25.06
CA HIS A 259 -10.13 -5.12 -24.66
C HIS A 259 -9.81 -6.29 -25.60
N GLY A 260 -10.78 -6.86 -26.30
CA GLY A 260 -10.60 -8.05 -27.15
C GLY A 260 -9.79 -7.84 -28.44
N LYS A 261 -9.42 -6.60 -28.77
CA LYS A 261 -8.49 -6.31 -29.87
C LYS A 261 -7.06 -6.62 -29.41
N LYS A 262 -6.53 -7.76 -29.86
CA LYS A 262 -5.11 -8.08 -29.74
C LYS A 262 -4.35 -7.23 -30.75
N GLU A 263 -3.48 -6.34 -30.27
CA GLU A 263 -2.47 -5.69 -31.11
C GLU A 263 -1.41 -6.70 -31.54
#